data_AF-A0A7K4CYN2-F1
#
_entry.id   AF-A0A7K4CYN2-F1
#
_cell.length_a   1.000
_cell.length_b   1.000
_cell.length_c   1.000
_cell.angle_alpha   90.00
_cell.angle_beta   90.00
_cell.angle_gamma   90.00
#
_symmetry.space_group_name_H-M   'P 1'
#
loop_
_entity.id
_entity.type
_entity.pdbx_description
1 polymer ?
#
loop_
_entity_poly.entity_id
_entity_poly.type
_entity_poly.pdbx_seq_one_letter_code
_entity_poly.pdbx_strand_id
1 'polypeptide(L)'
;MKVFRLSNGQIVQIIDKEKIQKWDPETPVMFVNYILEKKMETYGSSKDQAEIRAYLNEILEDIAIPKLTSALKSPDATTRLSITKNLVDISKKKPEMVKGVLAFLQEAEKVEKGAEIKANISQVLKNYDKAQKRKQYEAKRKKMKELDDKLKAGKISADEYVKERKEFLVLGAEMGAEEE
;
A
#
# COMPACT_ATOMS: atom_id res chain seq x y z
N MET A 1 4.70 -11.77 23.19
CA MET A 1 4.37 -11.96 21.77
C MET A 1 2.91 -12.32 21.75
N LYS A 2 2.08 -11.72 20.89
CA LYS A 2 0.69 -12.12 20.71
C LYS A 2 0.68 -13.40 19.90
N VAL A 3 0.08 -14.45 20.45
CA VAL A 3 0.03 -15.78 19.83
C VAL A 3 -1.38 -16.03 19.31
N PHE A 4 -1.48 -16.44 18.06
CA PHE A 4 -2.71 -16.89 17.40
C PHE A 4 -2.59 -18.38 17.11
N ARG A 5 -3.57 -19.16 17.55
CA ARG A 5 -3.68 -20.59 17.24
C ARG A 5 -4.69 -20.73 16.12
N LEU A 6 -4.22 -21.10 14.93
CA LEU A 6 -5.06 -21.15 13.75
C LEU A 6 -5.86 -22.45 13.70
N SER A 7 -7.00 -22.41 13.01
CA SER A 7 -7.86 -23.59 12.79
C SER A 7 -7.14 -24.78 12.13
N ASN A 8 -6.08 -24.53 11.35
CA ASN A 8 -5.27 -25.56 10.69
C ASN A 8 -4.12 -26.10 11.56
N GLY A 9 -4.09 -25.76 12.86
CA GLY A 9 -3.04 -26.20 13.80
C GLY A 9 -1.74 -25.40 13.74
N GLN A 10 -1.61 -24.43 12.82
CA GLN A 10 -0.46 -23.52 12.80
C GLN A 10 -0.51 -22.53 13.96
N ILE A 11 0.66 -22.11 14.42
CA ILE A 11 0.80 -21.05 15.42
C ILE A 11 1.46 -19.84 14.76
N VAL A 12 0.78 -18.70 14.81
CA VAL A 12 1.32 -17.42 14.35
C VAL A 12 1.64 -16.56 15.56
N GLN A 13 2.86 -16.01 15.59
CA GLN A 13 3.29 -15.11 16.65
C GLN A 13 3.57 -13.73 16.06
N ILE A 14 2.94 -12.71 16.62
CA ILE A 14 3.11 -11.31 16.24
C ILE A 14 3.66 -10.56 17.44
N ILE A 15 4.54 -9.59 17.20
CA ILE A 15 5.13 -8.78 18.26
C ILE A 15 4.04 -8.01 19.03
N ASP A 16 4.24 -7.87 20.34
CA ASP A 16 3.31 -7.16 21.21
C ASP A 16 3.33 -5.65 20.95
N LYS A 17 2.16 -5.02 21.11
CA LYS A 17 1.96 -3.57 21.08
C LYS A 17 3.03 -2.80 21.89
N GLU A 18 3.32 -3.24 23.12
CA GLU A 18 4.31 -2.62 24.02
C GLU A 18 5.73 -2.57 23.44
N LYS A 19 6.11 -3.60 22.68
CA LYS A 19 7.43 -3.65 22.03
C LYS A 19 7.46 -2.76 20.79
N ILE A 20 6.37 -2.75 20.02
CA ILE A 20 6.22 -1.92 18.81
C ILE A 20 6.24 -0.42 19.17
N GLN A 21 5.70 -0.04 20.34
CA GLN A 21 5.77 1.32 20.86
C GLN A 21 7.19 1.86 21.02
N LYS A 22 8.22 1.02 21.07
CA LYS A 22 9.63 1.44 21.20
C LYS A 22 10.34 1.63 19.85
N TRP A 23 9.72 1.24 18.74
CA TRP A 23 10.33 1.31 17.41
C TRP A 23 10.36 2.72 16.83
N ASP A 24 11.08 2.92 15.73
CA ASP A 24 11.01 4.18 14.99
C ASP A 24 9.61 4.42 14.41
N PRO A 25 9.16 5.67 14.23
CA PRO A 25 7.79 6.00 13.84
C PRO A 25 7.26 5.28 12.58
N GLU A 26 8.12 5.00 11.61
CA GLU A 26 7.76 4.39 10.31
C GLU A 26 7.71 2.86 10.38
N THR A 27 8.43 2.27 11.34
CA THR A 27 8.63 0.82 11.42
C THR A 27 7.33 0.04 11.71
N PRO A 28 6.45 0.47 12.64
CA PRO A 28 5.17 -0.19 12.88
C PRO A 28 4.31 -0.30 11.61
N VAL A 29 4.27 0.75 10.79
CA VAL A 29 3.52 0.80 9.53
C VAL A 29 4.06 -0.24 8.54
N MET A 30 5.38 -0.27 8.38
CA MET A 30 6.05 -1.23 7.49
C MET A 30 5.81 -2.68 7.93
N PHE A 31 5.87 -2.93 9.24
CA PHE A 31 5.64 -4.25 9.82
C PHE A 31 4.22 -4.74 9.54
N VAL A 32 3.21 -3.90 9.82
CA VAL A 32 1.82 -4.27 9.59
C VAL A 32 1.56 -4.52 8.11
N ASN A 33 1.99 -3.62 7.22
CA ASN A 33 1.79 -3.80 5.77
C ASN A 33 2.51 -5.04 5.23
N TYR A 34 3.71 -5.35 5.73
CA TYR A 34 4.39 -6.57 5.35
C TYR A 34 3.55 -7.82 5.67
N ILE A 35 2.97 -7.89 6.88
CA ILE A 35 2.14 -9.05 7.26
C ILE A 35 0.88 -9.10 6.39
N LEU A 36 0.18 -7.96 6.24
CA LEU A 36 -1.05 -7.88 5.46
C LEU A 36 -0.85 -8.32 4.00
N GLU A 37 0.27 -7.97 3.38
CA GLU A 37 0.52 -8.26 1.96
C GLU A 37 1.23 -9.58 1.70
N LYS A 38 2.19 -9.97 2.55
CA LYS A 38 3.11 -11.07 2.24
C LYS A 38 2.81 -12.34 3.02
N LYS A 39 2.03 -12.25 4.09
CA LYS A 39 1.81 -13.38 5.00
C LYS A 39 0.36 -13.72 5.20
N MET A 40 -0.55 -12.76 5.03
CA MET A 40 -1.97 -12.97 5.36
C MET A 40 -2.59 -14.14 4.61
N GLU A 41 -2.28 -14.31 3.32
CA GLU A 41 -2.78 -15.43 2.51
C GLU A 41 -2.28 -16.80 2.97
N THR A 42 -1.18 -16.84 3.72
CA THR A 42 -0.61 -18.08 4.27
C THR A 42 -1.22 -18.48 5.61
N TYR A 43 -2.06 -17.63 6.20
CA TYR A 43 -2.64 -17.85 7.52
C TYR A 43 -4.02 -18.47 7.40
N GLY A 44 -4.13 -19.75 7.79
CA GLY A 44 -5.38 -20.42 8.15
C GLY A 44 -6.62 -20.13 7.28
N SER A 45 -7.77 -20.16 7.94
CA SER A 45 -9.09 -19.85 7.37
C SER A 45 -9.34 -18.34 7.28
N SER A 46 -10.40 -17.93 6.57
CA SER A 46 -10.84 -16.52 6.55
C SER A 46 -11.11 -15.96 7.95
N LYS A 47 -11.57 -16.80 8.90
CA LYS A 47 -11.81 -16.40 10.29
C LYS A 47 -10.49 -16.11 11.02
N ASP A 48 -9.49 -16.97 10.84
CA ASP A 48 -8.15 -16.79 11.40
C ASP A 48 -7.50 -15.49 10.87
N GLN A 49 -7.64 -15.25 9.57
CA GLN A 49 -7.14 -14.03 8.93
C GLN A 49 -7.86 -12.79 9.48
N ALA A 50 -9.17 -12.86 9.72
CA ALA A 50 -9.93 -11.75 10.27
C ALA A 50 -9.45 -11.36 11.68
N GLU A 51 -9.17 -12.35 12.54
CA GLU A 51 -8.67 -12.09 13.89
C GLU A 51 -7.27 -11.45 13.86
N ILE A 52 -6.37 -11.96 13.02
CA ILE A 52 -5.04 -11.37 12.86
C ILE A 52 -5.13 -9.96 12.27
N ARG A 53 -5.99 -9.73 11.26
CA ARG A 53 -6.23 -8.41 10.68
C ARG A 53 -6.74 -7.42 11.73
N ALA A 54 -7.64 -7.84 12.61
CA ALA A 54 -8.13 -7.00 13.70
C ALA A 54 -6.96 -6.53 14.59
N TYR A 55 -6.11 -7.45 15.04
CA TYR A 55 -4.95 -7.09 15.86
C TYR A 55 -3.94 -6.18 15.13
N LEU A 56 -3.71 -6.40 13.84
CA LEU A 56 -2.84 -5.55 13.02
C LEU A 56 -3.44 -4.15 12.82
N ASN A 57 -4.76 -4.05 12.66
CA ASN A 57 -5.46 -2.76 12.60
C ASN A 57 -5.35 -2.01 13.92
N GLU A 58 -5.51 -2.70 15.05
CA GLU A 58 -5.28 -2.08 16.34
C GLU A 58 -3.84 -1.55 16.49
N ILE A 59 -2.82 -2.27 15.98
CA ILE A 59 -1.44 -1.76 15.97
C ILE A 59 -1.33 -0.49 15.10
N LEU A 60 -2.02 -0.45 13.96
CA LEU A 60 -2.03 0.74 13.10
C LEU A 60 -2.69 1.93 13.79
N GLU A 61 -3.88 1.73 14.32
CA GLU A 61 -4.72 2.77 14.93
C GLU A 61 -4.15 3.27 16.26
N ASP A 62 -3.74 2.36 17.14
CA ASP A 62 -3.30 2.72 18.50
C ASP A 62 -1.84 3.20 18.55
N ILE A 63 -1.00 2.78 17.59
CA ILE A 63 0.46 2.99 17.67
C ILE A 63 1.01 3.63 16.43
N ALA A 64 0.85 3.00 15.26
CA ALA A 64 1.58 3.39 14.07
C ALA A 64 1.17 4.80 13.59
N ILE A 65 -0.15 5.03 13.46
CA ILE A 65 -0.70 6.32 13.02
C ILE A 65 -0.39 7.41 14.05
N PRO A 66 -0.65 7.25 15.37
CA PRO A 66 -0.30 8.25 16.36
C PRO A 66 1.19 8.58 16.39
N LYS A 67 2.07 7.58 16.32
CA LYS A 67 3.53 7.82 16.33
C LYS A 67 3.98 8.57 15.10
N LEU A 68 3.56 8.14 13.90
CA LEU A 68 3.93 8.82 12.67
C LEU A 68 3.37 10.25 12.66
N THR A 69 2.14 10.43 13.13
CA THR A 69 1.50 11.75 13.27
C THR A 69 2.27 12.65 14.21
N SER A 70 2.60 12.17 15.41
CA SER A 70 3.35 12.93 16.41
C SER A 70 4.72 13.32 15.88
N ALA A 71 5.37 12.41 15.16
CA ALA A 71 6.70 12.63 14.63
C ALA A 71 6.69 13.62 13.45
N LEU A 72 5.65 13.60 12.61
CA LEU A 72 5.41 14.58 11.55
C LEU A 72 4.84 15.91 12.05
N LYS A 73 4.31 15.99 13.28
CA LYS A 73 3.92 17.24 13.95
C LYS A 73 4.99 17.76 14.91
N SER A 74 6.12 17.06 15.04
CA SER A 74 7.23 17.48 15.89
C SER A 74 7.62 18.93 15.55
N PRO A 75 7.88 19.82 16.51
CA PRO A 75 8.35 21.17 16.23
C PRO A 75 9.73 21.15 15.54
N ASP A 76 10.53 20.10 15.76
CA ASP A 76 11.83 19.93 15.12
C ASP A 76 11.69 19.56 13.63
N ALA A 77 12.10 20.50 12.78
CA ALA A 77 12.10 20.32 11.33
C ALA A 77 13.04 19.19 10.88
N THR A 78 14.12 18.92 11.62
CA THR A 78 15.10 17.87 11.28
C THR A 78 14.46 16.49 11.40
N THR A 79 13.76 16.25 12.51
CA THR A 79 12.97 15.02 12.72
C THR A 79 11.93 14.83 11.63
N ARG A 80 11.10 15.86 11.35
CA ARG A 80 10.07 15.78 10.30
C ARG A 80 10.70 15.48 8.93
N LEU A 81 11.82 16.11 8.63
CA LEU A 81 12.52 15.91 7.36
C LEU A 81 13.09 14.50 7.23
N SER A 82 13.72 13.98 8.29
CA SER A 82 14.25 12.62 8.31
C SER A 82 13.14 11.60 8.05
N ILE A 83 12.00 11.74 8.71
CA ILE A 83 10.87 10.82 8.56
C ILE A 83 10.30 10.86 7.15
N THR A 84 10.07 12.06 6.62
CA THR A 84 9.54 12.18 5.26
C THR A 84 10.51 11.65 4.21
N LYS A 85 11.83 11.81 4.40
CA LYS A 85 12.86 11.18 3.54
C LYS A 85 12.81 9.66 3.62
N ASN A 86 12.71 9.09 4.82
CA ASN A 86 12.57 7.64 4.99
C ASN A 86 11.32 7.12 4.26
N LEU A 87 10.18 7.80 4.41
CA LEU A 87 8.94 7.45 3.69
C LEU A 87 9.11 7.53 2.16
N VAL A 88 9.84 8.52 1.64
CA VAL A 88 10.16 8.59 0.22
C VAL A 88 10.95 7.36 -0.23
N ASP A 89 11.98 6.96 0.51
CA ASP A 89 12.80 5.80 0.14
C ASP A 89 12.01 4.48 0.24
N ILE A 90 11.16 4.36 1.25
CA ILE A 90 10.24 3.22 1.39
C ILE A 90 9.28 3.18 0.21
N SER A 91 8.62 4.30 -0.12
CA SER A 91 7.63 4.34 -1.19
C SER A 91 8.22 4.10 -2.58
N LYS A 92 9.51 4.39 -2.80
CA LYS A 92 10.21 4.03 -4.05
C LYS A 92 10.42 2.51 -4.17
N LYS A 93 10.82 1.85 -3.09
CA LYS A 93 11.20 0.43 -3.08
C LYS A 93 9.99 -0.49 -2.90
N LYS A 94 9.06 -0.11 -2.02
CA LYS A 94 7.89 -0.87 -1.60
C LYS A 94 6.70 0.09 -1.39
N PRO A 95 6.10 0.61 -2.48
CA PRO A 95 5.01 1.59 -2.43
C PRO A 95 3.87 1.17 -1.49
N GLU A 96 3.51 -0.11 -1.48
CA GLU A 96 2.41 -0.61 -0.66
C GLU A 96 2.62 -0.47 0.85
N MET A 97 3.88 -0.36 1.29
CA MET A 97 4.19 -0.17 2.71
C MET A 97 3.74 1.18 3.25
N VAL A 98 3.36 2.14 2.40
CA VAL A 98 2.79 3.41 2.85
C VAL A 98 1.26 3.42 2.84
N LYS A 99 0.61 2.34 2.38
CA LYS A 99 -0.86 2.27 2.24
C LYS A 99 -1.60 2.63 3.53
N GLY A 100 -1.16 2.07 4.64
CA GLY A 100 -1.77 2.28 5.97
C GLY A 100 -1.73 3.71 6.50
N VAL A 101 -0.98 4.62 5.86
CA VAL A 101 -0.82 6.02 6.31
C VAL A 101 -1.16 7.05 5.23
N LEU A 102 -1.73 6.62 4.10
CA LEU A 102 -2.05 7.52 2.99
C LEU A 102 -3.00 8.66 3.36
N ALA A 103 -4.09 8.33 4.06
CA ALA A 103 -5.07 9.33 4.49
C ALA A 103 -4.41 10.42 5.34
N PHE A 104 -3.56 10.00 6.27
CA PHE A 104 -2.78 10.92 7.09
C PHE A 104 -1.82 11.78 6.25
N LEU A 105 -1.08 11.17 5.32
CA LEU A 105 -0.15 11.90 4.45
C LEU A 105 -0.87 12.95 3.59
N GLN A 106 -2.07 12.64 3.09
CA GLN A 106 -2.90 13.58 2.34
C GLN A 106 -3.37 14.77 3.19
N GLU A 107 -3.67 14.54 4.46
CA GLU A 107 -3.99 15.62 5.40
C GLU A 107 -2.75 16.45 5.74
N ALA A 108 -1.63 15.80 6.04
CA ALA A 108 -0.36 16.43 6.36
C ALA A 108 0.14 17.33 5.21
N GLU A 109 0.01 16.90 3.95
CA GLU A 109 0.38 17.68 2.77
C GLU A 109 -0.32 19.05 2.69
N LYS A 110 -1.59 19.12 3.14
CA LYS A 110 -2.40 20.34 3.08
C LYS A 110 -1.96 21.37 4.11
N VAL A 111 -1.49 20.92 5.28
CA VAL A 111 -1.17 21.78 6.43
C VAL A 111 0.34 22.05 6.58
N GLU A 112 1.20 21.24 5.97
CA GLU A 112 2.65 21.40 6.06
C GLU A 112 3.11 22.68 5.36
N LYS A 113 3.95 23.45 6.07
CA LYS A 113 4.50 24.74 5.61
C LYS A 113 5.92 24.60 5.06
N GLY A 114 6.67 23.59 5.51
CA GLY A 114 8.03 23.32 5.03
C GLY A 114 8.00 22.78 3.61
N ALA A 115 8.57 23.53 2.65
CA ALA A 115 8.56 23.18 1.24
C ALA A 115 9.17 21.80 0.94
N GLU A 116 10.32 21.47 1.56
CA GLU A 116 10.99 20.18 1.36
C GLU A 116 10.19 19.01 1.96
N ILE A 117 9.63 19.18 3.16
CA ILE A 117 8.81 18.17 3.84
C ILE A 117 7.54 17.91 3.03
N LYS A 118 6.87 18.98 2.58
CA LYS A 118 5.70 18.89 1.71
C LYS A 118 6.02 18.18 0.40
N ALA A 119 7.13 18.53 -0.25
CA ALA A 119 7.57 17.87 -1.48
C ALA A 119 7.83 16.36 -1.26
N ASN A 120 8.43 15.98 -0.14
CA ASN A 120 8.62 14.58 0.21
C ASN A 120 7.28 13.85 0.40
N ILE A 121 6.32 14.45 1.11
CA ILE A 121 4.97 13.88 1.27
C ILE A 121 4.29 13.70 -0.08
N SER A 122 4.30 14.74 -0.93
CA SER A 122 3.78 14.67 -2.30
C SER A 122 4.43 13.55 -3.10
N GLN A 123 5.75 13.37 -2.95
CA GLN A 123 6.49 12.32 -3.65
C GLN A 123 6.06 10.93 -3.19
N VAL A 124 5.83 10.72 -1.89
CA VAL A 124 5.31 9.46 -1.35
C VAL A 124 3.94 9.12 -1.94
N LEU A 125 3.03 10.10 -1.95
CA LEU A 125 1.69 9.93 -2.51
C LEU A 125 1.74 9.58 -4.01
N LYS A 126 2.58 10.30 -4.78
CA LYS A 126 2.81 10.01 -6.21
C LYS A 126 3.41 8.62 -6.46
N ASN A 127 4.37 8.21 -5.64
CA ASN A 127 4.98 6.87 -5.75
C ASN A 127 3.94 5.77 -5.54
N TYR A 128 3.06 5.94 -4.56
CA TYR A 128 1.96 5.00 -4.32
C TYR A 128 0.95 4.99 -5.48
N ASP A 129 0.47 6.16 -5.94
CA ASP A 129 -0.48 6.25 -7.06
C ASP A 129 0.07 5.60 -8.34
N LYS A 130 1.34 5.91 -8.68
CA LYS A 130 2.03 5.29 -9.81
C LYS A 130 2.11 3.77 -9.69
N ALA A 131 2.34 3.25 -8.48
CA ALA A 131 2.39 1.81 -8.24
C ALA A 131 1.00 1.16 -8.40
N GLN A 132 -0.07 1.79 -7.92
CA GLN A 132 -1.43 1.30 -8.12
C GLN A 132 -1.82 1.27 -9.60
N LYS A 133 -1.53 2.35 -10.33
CA LYS A 133 -1.80 2.42 -11.77
C LYS A 133 -1.02 1.35 -12.54
N ARG A 134 0.23 1.07 -12.18
CA ARG A 134 1.00 -0.06 -12.75
C ARG A 134 0.33 -1.40 -12.52
N LYS A 135 -0.10 -1.69 -11.28
CA LYS A 135 -0.83 -2.93 -10.96
C LYS A 135 -2.12 -3.06 -11.77
N GLN A 136 -2.89 -1.97 -11.88
CA GLN A 136 -4.10 -1.93 -12.69
C GLN A 136 -3.80 -2.16 -14.17
N TYR A 137 -2.75 -1.54 -14.70
CA TYR A 137 -2.33 -1.70 -16.09
C TYR A 137 -1.90 -3.14 -16.39
N GLU A 138 -1.11 -3.77 -15.52
CA GLU A 138 -0.71 -5.17 -15.68
C GLU A 138 -1.91 -6.12 -15.62
N ALA A 139 -2.87 -5.87 -14.72
CA ALA A 139 -4.11 -6.64 -14.66
C ALA A 139 -4.94 -6.48 -15.95
N LYS A 140 -5.10 -5.25 -16.44
CA LYS A 140 -5.80 -4.99 -17.72
C LYS A 140 -5.05 -5.56 -18.92
N ARG A 141 -3.71 -5.54 -18.93
CA ARG A 141 -2.89 -6.16 -19.99
C ARG A 141 -3.15 -7.67 -20.07
N LYS A 142 -3.23 -8.35 -18.93
CA LYS A 142 -3.59 -9.79 -18.88
C LYS A 142 -5.02 -10.02 -19.38
N LYS A 143 -5.98 -9.21 -18.91
CA LYS A 143 -7.37 -9.27 -19.38
C LYS A 143 -7.47 -9.03 -20.90
N MET A 144 -6.70 -8.09 -21.45
CA MET A 144 -6.68 -7.82 -22.90
C MET A 144 -6.19 -9.02 -23.69
N LYS A 145 -5.14 -9.72 -23.23
CA LYS A 145 -4.69 -10.98 -23.87
C LYS A 145 -5.79 -12.04 -23.89
N GLU A 146 -6.52 -12.20 -22.78
CA GLU A 146 -7.65 -13.15 -22.72
C GLU A 146 -8.81 -12.72 -23.65
N LEU A 147 -9.07 -11.42 -23.76
CA LEU A 147 -10.08 -10.89 -24.67
C LEU A 147 -9.66 -11.06 -26.14
N ASP A 148 -8.38 -10.90 -26.47
CA ASP A 148 -7.84 -11.16 -27.82
C ASP A 148 -8.12 -12.62 -28.23
N ASP A 149 -7.87 -13.58 -27.34
CA ASP A 149 -8.12 -15.00 -27.60
C ASP A 149 -9.62 -15.30 -27.74
N LYS A 150 -10.47 -14.67 -26.93
CA LYS A 150 -11.94 -14.80 -27.05
C LYS A 150 -12.48 -14.20 -28.33
N LEU A 151 -11.94 -13.06 -28.78
CA LEU A 151 -12.32 -12.41 -30.04
C LEU A 151 -11.94 -13.30 -31.22
N LYS A 152 -10.71 -13.83 -31.24
CA LYS A 152 -10.25 -14.79 -32.27
C LYS A 152 -11.11 -16.06 -32.32
N ALA A 153 -11.60 -16.52 -31.16
CA ALA A 153 -12.49 -17.66 -31.06
C ALA A 153 -13.97 -17.34 -31.38
N GLY A 154 -14.31 -16.08 -31.72
CA GLY A 154 -15.68 -15.65 -32.00
C GLY A 154 -16.61 -15.67 -30.78
N LYS A 155 -16.05 -15.70 -29.56
CA LYS A 155 -16.79 -15.81 -28.29
C LYS A 155 -17.26 -14.47 -27.72
N ILE A 156 -16.76 -13.36 -28.24
CA ILE A 156 -17.14 -11.99 -27.87
C ILE A 156 -17.33 -11.16 -29.15
N SER A 157 -18.13 -10.10 -29.07
CA SER A 157 -18.32 -9.18 -30.19
C SER A 157 -17.16 -8.18 -30.30
N ALA A 158 -16.98 -7.60 -31.49
CA ALA A 158 -16.01 -6.53 -31.70
C ALA A 158 -16.31 -5.29 -30.85
N ASP A 159 -17.60 -4.98 -30.62
CA ASP A 159 -18.02 -3.82 -29.82
C ASP A 159 -17.66 -3.97 -28.34
N GLU A 160 -17.83 -5.19 -27.79
CA GLU A 160 -17.42 -5.52 -26.42
C GLU A 160 -15.89 -5.39 -26.25
N TYR A 161 -15.13 -5.78 -27.28
CA TYR A 161 -13.67 -5.67 -27.28
C TYR A 161 -13.18 -4.21 -27.32
N VAL A 162 -13.77 -3.38 -28.19
CA VAL A 162 -13.34 -1.98 -28.40
C VAL A 162 -13.51 -1.15 -27.14
N LYS A 163 -14.58 -1.37 -26.36
CA LYS A 163 -14.82 -0.65 -25.11
C LYS A 163 -13.69 -0.91 -24.10
N GLU A 164 -13.32 -2.17 -23.90
CA GLU A 164 -12.26 -2.57 -22.97
C GLU A 164 -10.88 -2.13 -23.47
N ARG A 165 -10.63 -2.19 -24.79
CA ARG A 165 -9.39 -1.70 -25.40
C ARG A 165 -9.20 -0.19 -25.19
N LYS A 166 -10.26 0.61 -25.33
CA LYS A 166 -10.19 2.07 -25.12
C LYS A 166 -9.76 2.41 -23.70
N GLU A 167 -10.32 1.74 -22.70
CA GLU A 167 -9.92 1.97 -21.31
C GLU A 167 -8.49 1.49 -21.01
N PHE A 168 -8.02 0.44 -21.67
CA PHE A 168 -6.64 -0.03 -21.57
C PHE A 168 -5.64 1.00 -22.15
N LEU A 169 -5.96 1.60 -23.30
CA LEU A 169 -5.12 2.60 -23.95
C LEU A 169 -5.00 3.89 -23.12
N VAL A 170 -6.12 4.36 -22.55
CA VAL A 170 -6.10 5.54 -21.65
C VAL A 170 -5.18 5.30 -20.46
N LEU A 171 -5.28 4.12 -19.82
CA LEU A 171 -4.43 3.76 -18.69
C LEU A 171 -2.95 3.61 -19.09
N GLY A 172 -2.67 3.12 -20.30
CA GLY A 172 -1.31 3.05 -20.86
C GLY A 172 -0.69 4.43 -21.09
N ALA A 173 -1.46 5.37 -21.64
CA ALA A 173 -1.04 6.75 -21.87
C ALA A 173 -0.73 7.48 -20.55
N GLU A 174 -1.57 7.32 -19.52
CA GLU A 174 -1.31 7.87 -18.17
C GLU A 174 -0.04 7.31 -17.52
N MET A 175 0.37 6.10 -17.91
CA MET A 175 1.55 5.42 -17.39
C MET A 175 2.83 5.74 -18.18
N GLY A 176 2.73 6.43 -19.31
CA GLY A 176 3.83 6.65 -20.24
C GLY A 176 4.35 5.34 -20.85
N ALA A 177 3.49 4.33 -20.99
CA ALA A 177 3.83 3.11 -21.70
C ALA A 177 3.71 3.39 -23.20
N GLU A 178 4.85 3.56 -23.88
CA GLU A 178 4.89 3.51 -25.34
C GLU A 178 4.51 2.10 -25.81
N GLU A 179 3.69 2.01 -26.85
CA GLU A 179 3.30 0.74 -27.44
C GLU A 179 4.54 0.06 -28.05
N GLU A 180 4.90 -1.12 -27.52
CA GLU A 180 5.75 -2.10 -28.24
C GLU A 180 4.92 -2.87 -29.26
#